data_AF-A0A6N2ZM27-F1
#
_entry.id   AF-A0A6N2ZM27-F1
#
_cell.length_a   1.000
_cell.length_b   1.000
_cell.length_c   1.000
_cell.angle_alpha   90.00
_cell.angle_beta   90.00
_cell.angle_gamma   90.00
#
_symmetry.space_group_name_H-M   'P 1'
#
loop_
_entity.id
_entity.type
_entity.pdbx_description
1 polymer ?
#
loop_
_entity_poly.entity_id
_entity_poly.type
_entity_poly.pdbx_seq_one_letter_code
_entity_poly.pdbx_strand_id
1 'polypeptide(L)'
;MNLFYEALPTSVMVSGRLVRIRTDFRDYISLLDMLKDKDVKPVDKRLILSEYFLDDVEISHPAIDALCDFMSADFSDGEASQTGTVRKKNLFSFSVDYPYILSAFLRDYGIDLIDIKYLHWWKFRMLFDGLSEDNEIKKRIMYRGIDLSEVKDPEEKKRIQKIKKLIELKQEELTDFEIGDAFM
;
A
#
# COMPACT_ATOMS: atom_id res chain seq x y z
N MET A 1 -15.76 -9.71 -2.42
CA MET A 1 -15.05 -10.71 -3.28
C MET A 1 -14.61 -11.90 -2.41
N ASN A 2 -14.78 -13.14 -2.87
CA ASN A 2 -14.39 -14.35 -2.12
C ASN A 2 -13.44 -15.28 -2.90
N LEU A 3 -12.16 -15.29 -2.51
CA LEU A 3 -11.09 -16.03 -3.18
C LEU A 3 -11.12 -17.56 -2.97
N PHE A 4 -12.08 -18.12 -2.22
CA PHE A 4 -12.29 -19.57 -2.19
C PHE A 4 -12.84 -20.10 -3.52
N TYR A 5 -13.50 -19.26 -4.32
CA TYR A 5 -14.09 -19.64 -5.60
C TYR A 5 -14.01 -18.56 -6.69
N GLU A 6 -13.55 -17.35 -6.37
CA GLU A 6 -13.29 -16.28 -7.34
C GLU A 6 -11.80 -16.14 -7.64
N ALA A 7 -11.47 -15.70 -8.86
CA ALA A 7 -10.11 -15.37 -9.25
C ALA A 7 -9.78 -13.91 -8.90
N LEU A 8 -8.50 -13.63 -8.69
CA LEU A 8 -8.02 -12.27 -8.51
C LEU A 8 -8.24 -11.44 -9.79
N PRO A 9 -8.69 -10.17 -9.67
CA PRO A 9 -8.98 -9.36 -10.84
C PRO A 9 -7.70 -9.00 -11.61
N THR A 10 -7.73 -9.15 -12.93
CA THR A 10 -6.63 -8.77 -13.83
C THR A 10 -6.94 -7.55 -14.68
N SER A 11 -8.01 -6.85 -14.33
CA SER A 11 -8.62 -5.76 -15.10
C SER A 11 -9.53 -4.92 -14.22
N VAL A 12 -9.72 -3.66 -14.60
CA VAL A 12 -10.62 -2.70 -13.95
C VAL A 12 -11.69 -2.21 -14.92
N MET A 13 -12.80 -1.70 -14.40
CA MET A 13 -13.89 -1.15 -15.21
C MET A 13 -13.66 0.34 -15.44
N VAL A 14 -13.37 0.74 -16.68
CA VAL A 14 -13.19 2.14 -17.08
C VAL A 14 -14.30 2.52 -18.04
N SER A 15 -15.18 3.43 -17.63
CA SER A 15 -16.30 3.92 -18.47
C SER A 15 -17.14 2.81 -19.10
N GLY A 16 -17.39 1.73 -18.34
CA GLY A 16 -18.16 0.56 -18.79
C GLY A 16 -17.39 -0.45 -19.65
N ARG A 17 -16.08 -0.26 -19.86
CA ARG A 17 -15.20 -1.20 -20.56
C ARG A 17 -14.25 -1.87 -19.56
N LEU A 18 -14.10 -3.19 -19.68
CA LEU A 18 -13.09 -3.92 -18.93
C LEU A 18 -11.70 -3.67 -19.56
N VAL A 19 -10.78 -3.12 -18.78
CA VAL A 19 -9.42 -2.72 -19.20
C VAL A 19 -8.41 -3.51 -18.39
N ARG A 20 -7.54 -4.27 -19.06
CA ARG A 20 -6.48 -5.05 -18.41
C ARG A 20 -5.43 -4.13 -17.81
N ILE A 21 -4.91 -4.54 -16.66
CA ILE A 21 -3.89 -3.79 -15.92
C ILE A 21 -2.75 -4.70 -15.50
N ARG A 22 -1.60 -4.08 -15.20
CA ARG A 22 -0.55 -4.75 -14.45
C ARG A 22 -1.07 -5.15 -13.08
N THR A 23 -0.59 -6.26 -12.55
CA THR A 23 -1.10 -6.81 -11.27
C THR A 23 0.00 -7.28 -10.35
N ASP A 24 1.28 -7.24 -10.75
CA ASP A 24 2.37 -7.70 -9.90
C ASP A 24 2.62 -6.69 -8.78
N PHE A 25 2.87 -7.17 -7.57
CA PHE A 25 3.06 -6.30 -6.41
C PHE A 25 4.20 -5.28 -6.58
N ARG A 26 5.22 -5.62 -7.39
CA ARG A 26 6.35 -4.72 -7.65
C ARG A 26 5.96 -3.50 -8.44
N ASP A 27 5.04 -3.66 -9.40
CA ASP A 27 4.51 -2.54 -10.16
C ASP A 27 3.86 -1.53 -9.18
N TYR A 28 3.04 -2.00 -8.25
CA TYR A 28 2.36 -1.11 -7.30
C TYR A 28 3.28 -0.49 -6.26
N ILE A 29 4.27 -1.22 -5.74
CA ILE A 29 5.29 -0.61 -4.88
C ILE A 29 6.06 0.47 -5.64
N SER A 30 6.43 0.21 -6.88
CA SER A 30 7.10 1.20 -7.74
C SER A 30 6.20 2.42 -8.03
N LEU A 31 4.89 2.21 -8.19
CA LEU A 31 3.93 3.29 -8.41
C LEU A 31 3.86 4.20 -7.19
N LEU A 32 3.76 3.63 -5.99
CA LEU A 32 3.72 4.36 -4.73
C LEU A 32 5.00 5.18 -4.52
N ASP A 33 6.16 4.60 -4.84
CA ASP A 33 7.44 5.29 -4.74
C ASP A 33 7.54 6.46 -5.74
N MET A 34 7.06 6.27 -6.97
CA MET A 34 6.99 7.35 -7.98
C MET A 34 6.05 8.48 -7.57
N LEU A 35 4.90 8.15 -6.97
CA LEU A 35 3.94 9.16 -6.51
C LEU A 35 4.51 10.06 -5.42
N LYS A 36 5.31 9.49 -4.51
CA LYS A 36 6.02 10.21 -3.43
C LYS A 36 7.16 11.08 -3.94
N ASP A 37 7.70 10.76 -5.11
CA ASP A 37 8.80 11.51 -5.69
C ASP A 37 8.34 12.92 -6.12
N LYS A 38 8.97 13.92 -5.50
CA LYS A 38 8.70 15.35 -5.73
C LYS A 38 9.44 15.89 -6.95
N ASP A 39 10.42 15.16 -7.45
CA ASP A 39 11.20 15.54 -8.62
C ASP A 39 10.52 15.09 -9.93
N VAL A 40 9.53 14.18 -9.84
CA VAL A 40 8.72 13.73 -10.98
C VAL A 40 7.61 14.73 -11.28
N LYS A 41 7.59 15.27 -12.51
CA LYS A 41 6.58 16.25 -12.93
C LYS A 41 5.21 15.59 -13.13
N PRO A 42 4.09 16.30 -12.93
CA PRO A 42 2.75 15.73 -13.10
C PRO A 42 2.48 15.11 -14.49
N VAL A 43 3.04 15.69 -15.55
CA VAL A 43 2.92 15.12 -16.90
C VAL A 43 3.62 13.77 -17.03
N ASP A 44 4.78 13.62 -16.38
CA ASP A 44 5.54 12.37 -16.35
C ASP A 44 4.82 11.33 -15.49
N LYS A 45 4.18 11.75 -14.38
CA LYS A 45 3.33 10.86 -13.55
C LYS A 45 2.19 10.24 -14.36
N ARG A 46 1.50 11.03 -15.19
CA ARG A 46 0.43 10.52 -16.08
C ARG A 46 0.95 9.58 -17.16
N LEU A 47 2.12 9.87 -17.73
CA LEU A 47 2.74 8.97 -18.70
C LEU A 47 3.10 7.64 -18.03
N ILE A 48 3.74 7.67 -16.86
CA ILE A 48 4.06 6.47 -16.09
C ILE A 48 2.79 5.70 -15.73
N LEU A 49 1.72 6.40 -15.35
CA LEU A 49 0.43 5.77 -15.05
C LEU A 49 -0.14 5.00 -16.24
N SER A 50 0.00 5.52 -17.48
CA SER A 50 -0.47 4.82 -18.67
C SER A 50 0.16 3.45 -18.86
N GLU A 51 1.41 3.24 -18.42
CA GLU A 51 2.12 1.96 -18.51
C GLU A 51 1.50 0.85 -17.63
N TYR A 52 0.61 1.20 -16.69
CA TYR A 52 -0.11 0.26 -15.84
C TYR A 52 -1.33 -0.33 -16.53
N PHE A 53 -1.83 0.31 -17.59
CA PHE A 53 -2.90 -0.22 -18.43
C PHE A 53 -2.29 -1.02 -19.58
N LEU A 54 -2.75 -2.26 -19.75
CA LEU A 54 -2.27 -3.17 -20.79
C LEU A 54 -3.10 -3.09 -22.08
N ASP A 55 -4.23 -2.40 -22.03
CA ASP A 55 -5.09 -2.10 -23.18
C ASP A 55 -5.06 -0.61 -23.47
N ASP A 56 -5.32 -0.23 -24.73
CA ASP A 56 -5.45 1.16 -25.13
C ASP A 56 -6.64 1.84 -24.43
N VAL A 57 -6.32 2.83 -23.59
CA VAL A 57 -7.26 3.59 -22.77
C VAL A 57 -6.78 5.03 -22.61
N GLU A 58 -7.73 5.96 -22.65
CA GLU A 58 -7.46 7.35 -22.31
C GLU A 58 -7.31 7.49 -20.78
N ILE A 59 -6.23 8.14 -20.35
CA ILE A 59 -5.95 8.44 -18.93
C ILE A 59 -6.85 9.59 -18.46
N SER A 60 -8.12 9.25 -18.29
CA SER A 60 -9.19 10.10 -17.79
C SER A 60 -9.41 9.89 -16.29
N HIS A 61 -10.14 10.79 -15.62
CA HIS A 61 -10.46 10.64 -14.20
C HIS A 61 -11.07 9.25 -13.87
N PRO A 62 -12.03 8.70 -14.64
CA PRO A 62 -12.53 7.35 -14.39
C PRO A 62 -11.47 6.24 -14.49
N ALA A 63 -10.44 6.40 -15.33
CA ALA A 63 -9.34 5.44 -15.41
C ALA A 63 -8.44 5.52 -14.17
N ILE A 64 -8.13 6.74 -13.73
CA ILE A 64 -7.34 7.00 -12.51
C ILE A 64 -8.06 6.44 -11.29
N ASP A 65 -9.35 6.75 -11.14
CA ASP A 65 -10.19 6.27 -10.03
C ASP A 65 -10.23 4.74 -10.01
N ALA A 66 -10.49 4.11 -11.16
CA ALA A 66 -10.55 2.65 -11.26
C ALA A 66 -9.22 1.97 -10.89
N LEU A 67 -8.08 2.58 -11.21
CA LEU A 67 -6.77 2.05 -10.79
C LEU A 67 -6.49 2.31 -9.31
N CYS A 68 -6.89 3.46 -8.78
CA CYS A 68 -6.77 3.78 -7.35
C CYS A 68 -7.61 2.80 -6.50
N ASP A 69 -8.84 2.52 -6.93
CA ASP A 69 -9.72 1.51 -6.32
C ASP A 69 -9.09 0.12 -6.36
N PHE A 70 -8.46 -0.25 -7.48
CA PHE A 70 -7.72 -1.51 -7.53
C PHE A 70 -6.52 -1.51 -6.58
N MET A 71 -5.77 -0.42 -6.51
CA MET A 71 -4.55 -0.34 -5.72
C MET A 71 -4.84 -0.30 -4.21
N SER A 72 -5.94 0.30 -3.77
CA SER A 72 -6.33 0.26 -2.34
C SER A 72 -6.48 -1.19 -1.84
N ALA A 73 -6.87 -2.09 -2.75
CA ALA A 73 -7.16 -3.49 -2.46
C ALA A 73 -8.12 -3.62 -1.26
N ASP A 74 -9.08 -2.71 -1.15
CA ASP A 74 -10.06 -2.75 -0.08
C ASP A 74 -11.03 -3.92 -0.33
N PHE A 75 -10.98 -4.91 0.56
CA PHE A 75 -11.82 -6.10 0.49
C PHE A 75 -13.17 -5.92 1.19
N SER A 76 -13.45 -4.72 1.73
CA SER A 76 -14.76 -4.43 2.30
C SER A 76 -15.82 -4.34 1.20
N ASP A 77 -16.81 -5.22 1.25
CA ASP A 77 -17.93 -5.20 0.32
C ASP A 77 -18.77 -3.93 0.58
N GLY A 78 -18.62 -2.90 -0.26
CA GLY A 78 -19.72 -2.01 -0.62
C GLY A 78 -20.19 -0.96 0.39
N GLU A 79 -19.46 -0.67 1.46
CA GLU A 79 -19.58 0.63 2.11
C GLU A 79 -18.31 1.41 1.81
N ALA A 80 -18.34 2.19 0.72
CA ALA A 80 -17.51 3.38 0.64
C ALA A 80 -17.60 4.03 2.02
N SER A 81 -16.49 4.11 2.75
CA SER A 81 -16.45 4.56 4.12
C SER A 81 -17.00 5.98 4.20
N GLN A 82 -18.33 6.10 4.34
CA GLN A 82 -19.09 7.32 4.55
C GLN A 82 -19.07 7.74 6.03
N THR A 83 -18.22 7.12 6.84
CA THR A 83 -17.74 7.70 8.08
C THR A 83 -16.47 8.44 7.74
N GLY A 84 -16.52 9.78 7.72
CA GLY A 84 -15.38 10.66 7.40
C GLY A 84 -14.07 10.06 7.87
N THR A 85 -13.34 9.45 6.93
CA THR A 85 -12.17 8.64 7.23
C THR A 85 -11.11 9.61 7.66
N VAL A 86 -10.89 9.70 8.97
CA VAL A 86 -9.69 10.33 9.53
C VAL A 86 -8.54 9.80 8.70
N ARG A 87 -7.78 10.70 8.04
CA ARG A 87 -6.58 10.36 7.26
C ARG A 87 -5.66 9.55 8.17
N LYS A 88 -5.76 8.22 8.14
CA LYS A 88 -4.95 7.36 8.97
C LYS A 88 -3.58 7.36 8.34
N LYS A 89 -2.63 8.02 9.00
CA LYS A 89 -1.24 8.10 8.59
C LYS A 89 -0.72 6.68 8.29
N ASN A 90 -0.07 6.51 7.15
CA ASN A 90 0.61 5.24 6.85
C ASN A 90 1.79 5.06 7.80
N LEU A 91 1.81 3.89 8.48
CA LEU A 91 2.75 3.58 9.56
C LEU A 91 3.93 2.71 9.10
N PHE A 92 4.01 2.40 7.82
CA PHE A 92 5.09 1.66 7.21
C PHE A 92 5.48 2.31 5.88
N SER A 93 6.71 2.04 5.46
CA SER A 93 7.25 2.49 4.18
C SER A 93 7.85 1.30 3.46
N PHE A 94 7.41 1.01 2.24
CA PHE A 94 8.02 -0.07 1.47
C PHE A 94 9.52 0.19 1.22
N SER A 95 9.94 1.42 0.98
CA SER A 95 11.35 1.75 0.71
C SER A 95 12.24 1.68 1.97
N VAL A 96 11.70 1.98 3.15
CA VAL A 96 12.48 1.93 4.42
C VAL A 96 12.41 0.55 5.07
N ASP A 97 11.24 -0.09 5.04
CA ASP A 97 11.00 -1.30 5.81
C ASP A 97 11.14 -2.59 4.98
N TYR A 98 11.49 -2.51 3.68
CA TYR A 98 11.62 -3.70 2.83
C TYR A 98 12.42 -4.86 3.46
N PRO A 99 13.55 -4.67 4.18
CA PRO A 99 14.29 -5.83 4.72
C PRO A 99 13.46 -6.64 5.73
N TYR A 100 12.58 -5.96 6.47
CA TYR A 100 11.69 -6.59 7.45
C TYR A 100 10.47 -7.22 6.79
N ILE A 101 10.03 -6.67 5.66
CA ILE A 101 8.95 -7.25 4.85
C ILE A 101 9.44 -8.53 4.17
N LEU A 102 10.61 -8.49 3.52
CA LEU A 102 11.23 -9.64 2.89
C LEU A 102 11.42 -10.79 3.88
N SER A 103 12.00 -10.50 5.05
CA SER A 103 12.22 -11.52 6.08
C SER A 103 10.91 -12.06 6.68
N ALA A 104 9.89 -11.22 6.86
CA ALA A 104 8.60 -11.64 7.39
C ALA A 104 7.83 -12.55 6.41
N PHE A 105 7.82 -12.22 5.10
CA PHE A 105 7.20 -13.08 4.08
C PHE A 105 7.87 -14.45 3.98
N LEU A 106 9.20 -14.47 4.02
CA LEU A 106 9.95 -15.72 4.00
C LEU A 106 9.70 -16.54 5.26
N ARG A 107 9.67 -15.90 6.43
CA ARG A 107 9.43 -16.58 7.72
C ARG A 107 8.03 -17.17 7.85
N ASP A 108 7.01 -16.37 7.55
CA ASP A 108 5.62 -16.73 7.85
C ASP A 108 5.01 -17.61 6.76
N TYR A 109 5.39 -17.39 5.50
CA TYR A 109 4.77 -18.05 4.36
C TYR A 109 5.73 -18.89 3.52
N GLY A 110 7.04 -18.85 3.78
CA GLY A 110 8.03 -19.48 2.91
C GLY A 110 8.12 -18.82 1.52
N ILE A 111 7.67 -17.57 1.39
CA ILE A 111 7.65 -16.84 0.12
C ILE A 111 8.89 -15.94 0.08
N ASP A 112 9.83 -16.27 -0.79
CA ASP A 112 10.93 -15.35 -1.12
C ASP A 112 10.46 -14.31 -2.14
N LEU A 113 10.24 -13.08 -1.67
CA LEU A 113 9.79 -11.96 -2.50
C LEU A 113 10.85 -11.48 -3.52
N ILE A 114 12.14 -11.80 -3.30
CA ILE A 114 13.22 -11.48 -4.24
C ILE A 114 13.12 -12.41 -5.45
N ASP A 115 12.96 -13.72 -5.21
CA ASP A 115 13.06 -14.76 -6.26
C ASP A 115 11.73 -15.18 -6.88
N ILE A 116 10.59 -14.85 -6.26
CA ILE A 116 9.27 -15.24 -6.79
C ILE A 116 9.04 -14.67 -8.19
N LYS A 117 8.52 -15.46 -9.13
CA LYS A 117 8.29 -14.97 -10.50
C LYS A 117 7.16 -13.95 -10.60
N TYR A 118 6.09 -14.16 -9.84
CA TYR A 118 4.90 -13.32 -9.87
C TYR A 118 4.15 -13.42 -8.55
N LEU A 119 3.69 -12.27 -8.04
CA LEU A 119 2.76 -12.24 -6.92
C LEU A 119 1.75 -11.10 -7.13
N HIS A 120 0.48 -11.46 -7.28
CA HIS A 120 -0.59 -10.49 -7.47
C HIS A 120 -0.68 -9.50 -6.30
N TRP A 121 -0.87 -8.21 -6.59
CA TRP A 121 -0.90 -7.10 -5.63
C TRP A 121 -1.86 -7.37 -4.46
N TRP A 122 -3.10 -7.74 -4.75
CA TRP A 122 -4.09 -8.05 -3.70
C TRP A 122 -3.66 -9.22 -2.81
N LYS A 123 -3.05 -10.29 -3.38
CA LYS A 123 -2.53 -11.39 -2.59
C LYS A 123 -1.35 -10.94 -1.72
N PHE A 124 -0.46 -10.11 -2.26
CA PHE A 124 0.61 -9.49 -1.48
C PHE A 124 0.06 -8.68 -0.31
N ARG A 125 -0.97 -7.83 -0.53
CA ARG A 125 -1.63 -7.05 0.53
C ARG A 125 -2.25 -7.92 1.60
N MET A 126 -3.03 -8.95 1.22
CA MET A 126 -3.61 -9.91 2.18
C MET A 126 -2.54 -10.61 3.02
N LEU A 127 -1.44 -11.05 2.40
CA LEU A 127 -0.33 -11.69 3.10
C LEU A 127 0.40 -10.70 4.03
N PHE A 128 0.61 -9.47 3.58
CA PHE A 128 1.22 -8.41 4.38
C PHE A 128 0.37 -8.07 5.62
N ASP A 129 -0.94 -7.93 5.44
CA ASP A 129 -1.88 -7.67 6.53
C ASP A 129 -1.97 -8.86 7.49
N GLY A 130 -1.85 -10.09 6.97
CA GLY A 130 -1.85 -11.33 7.75
C GLY A 130 -0.53 -11.70 8.43
N LEU A 131 0.54 -10.91 8.28
CA LEU A 131 1.83 -11.21 8.93
C LEU A 131 1.68 -11.33 10.46
N SER A 132 2.41 -12.25 11.06
CA SER A 132 2.42 -12.49 12.50
C SER A 132 2.93 -11.25 13.26
N GLU A 133 2.29 -10.93 14.39
CA GLU A 133 2.63 -9.77 15.24
C GLU A 133 4.08 -9.82 15.79
N ASP A 134 4.69 -11.00 15.83
CA ASP A 134 6.08 -11.18 16.27
C ASP A 134 7.12 -10.67 15.26
N ASN A 135 6.70 -10.38 14.03
CA ASN A 135 7.60 -9.87 13.00
C ASN A 135 8.01 -8.42 13.26
N GLU A 136 9.25 -8.11 12.86
CA GLU A 136 9.85 -6.79 13.09
C GLU A 136 9.04 -5.67 12.40
N ILE A 137 8.48 -5.94 11.20
CA ILE A 137 7.61 -4.98 10.53
C ILE A 137 6.32 -4.68 11.31
N LYS A 138 5.68 -5.71 11.90
CA LYS A 138 4.46 -5.53 12.70
C LYS A 138 4.76 -4.76 13.99
N LYS A 139 5.87 -5.07 14.66
CA LYS A 139 6.36 -4.29 15.81
C LYS A 139 6.62 -2.83 15.46
N ARG A 140 7.22 -2.56 14.30
CA ARG A 140 7.47 -1.18 13.82
C ARG A 140 6.18 -0.41 13.60
N ILE A 141 5.22 -1.01 12.89
CA ILE A 141 3.89 -0.44 12.66
C ILE A 141 3.22 -0.14 14.00
N MET A 142 3.20 -1.11 14.92
CA MET A 142 2.64 -0.96 16.27
C MET A 142 3.28 0.22 17.00
N TYR A 143 4.61 0.25 17.14
CA TYR A 143 5.30 1.33 17.86
C TYR A 143 5.11 2.70 17.21
N ARG A 144 5.10 2.80 15.88
CA ARG A 144 4.79 4.05 15.16
C ARG A 144 3.35 4.51 15.39
N GLY A 145 2.40 3.58 15.55
CA GLY A 145 0.98 3.85 15.81
C GLY A 145 0.63 4.26 17.24
N ILE A 146 1.48 3.97 18.24
CA ILE A 146 1.18 4.33 19.64
C ILE A 146 1.06 5.85 19.82
N ASP A 147 -0.08 6.31 20.36
CA ASP A 147 -0.22 7.67 20.88
C ASP A 147 0.46 7.79 22.26
N LEU A 148 1.51 8.62 22.32
CA LEU A 148 2.26 8.88 23.54
C LEU A 148 1.44 9.65 24.59
N SER A 149 0.33 10.29 24.21
CA SER A 149 -0.58 10.97 25.13
C SER A 149 -1.33 9.98 26.03
N GLU A 150 -1.60 8.78 25.52
CA GLU A 150 -2.33 7.71 26.21
C GLU A 150 -1.44 6.88 27.15
N VAL A 151 -0.12 6.96 27.00
CA VAL A 151 0.85 6.26 27.86
C VAL A 151 1.02 7.00 29.19
N LYS A 152 0.44 6.44 30.26
CA LYS A 152 0.42 7.05 31.61
C LYS A 152 1.74 6.91 32.38
N ASP A 153 2.42 5.77 32.25
CA ASP A 153 3.67 5.53 32.97
C ASP A 153 4.83 6.35 32.36
N PRO A 154 5.50 7.25 33.12
CA PRO A 154 6.57 8.09 32.59
C PRO A 154 7.79 7.32 32.06
N GLU A 155 8.16 6.20 32.67
CA GLU A 155 9.32 5.42 32.25
C GLU A 155 9.02 4.63 30.97
N GLU A 156 7.84 4.01 30.88
CA GLU A 156 7.38 3.36 29.66
C GLU A 156 7.23 4.36 28.50
N LYS A 157 6.70 5.56 28.78
CA LYS A 157 6.61 6.64 27.79
C LYS A 157 7.98 7.02 27.23
N LYS A 158 9.00 7.15 28.09
CA LYS A 158 10.40 7.40 27.65
C LYS A 158 10.95 6.25 26.82
N ARG A 159 10.66 5.00 27.19
CA ARG A 159 11.10 3.81 26.44
C ARG A 159 10.50 3.80 25.04
N ILE A 160 9.20 3.99 24.91
CA ILE A 160 8.49 4.03 23.63
C ILE A 160 9.00 5.20 22.78
N GLN A 161 9.22 6.38 23.37
CA GLN A 161 9.79 7.53 22.66
C GLN A 161 11.15 7.23 22.02
N LYS A 162 12.05 6.56 22.75
CA LYS A 162 13.35 6.14 22.21
C LYS A 162 13.20 5.20 21.03
N ILE A 163 12.30 4.22 21.13
CA ILE A 163 12.03 3.27 20.03
C ILE A 163 11.47 4.00 18.82
N LYS A 164 10.43 4.82 18.99
CA LYS A 164 9.81 5.60 17.90
C LYS A 164 10.85 6.42 17.15
N LYS A 165 11.79 7.06 17.85
CA LYS A 165 12.89 7.83 17.24
C LYS A 165 13.85 6.97 16.40
N LEU A 166 14.11 5.73 16.81
CA LEU A 166 14.99 4.81 16.07
C LEU A 166 14.34 4.28 14.78
N ILE A 167 13.01 4.12 14.78
CA ILE A 167 12.27 3.54 13.65
C ILE A 167 11.46 4.57 12.86
N GLU A 168 11.64 5.86 13.14
CA GLU A 168 10.87 6.95 12.53
C GLU A 168 11.00 6.96 10.99
N LEU A 169 9.89 7.22 10.32
CA LEU A 169 9.87 7.48 8.88
C LEU A 169 10.21 8.96 8.66
N LYS A 170 11.34 9.22 8.00
CA LYS A 170 11.83 10.60 7.74
C LYS A 170 11.03 11.34 6.68
N GLN A 171 10.33 10.59 5.83
CA GLN A 171 9.44 11.10 4.80
C GLN A 171 8.02 10.65 5.15
N GLU A 172 7.05 11.50 4.84
CA GLU A 172 5.65 11.14 4.98
C GLU A 172 5.26 10.14 3.89
N GLU A 173 4.55 9.10 4.28
CA GLU A 173 4.01 8.10 3.37
C GLU A 173 2.59 8.51 2.98
N LEU A 174 2.27 8.44 1.69
CA LEU A 174 0.95 8.77 1.17
C LEU A 174 -0.08 7.81 1.75
N THR A 175 -1.17 8.34 2.28
CA THR A 175 -2.37 7.57 2.63
C THR A 175 -3.15 7.17 1.37
N ASP A 176 -4.04 6.18 1.47
CA ASP A 176 -4.87 5.73 0.33
C ASP A 176 -5.67 6.89 -0.28
N PHE A 177 -6.11 7.84 0.55
CA PHE A 177 -6.79 9.07 0.11
C PHE A 177 -5.85 10.00 -0.68
N GLU A 178 -4.62 10.20 -0.20
CA GLU A 178 -3.65 11.10 -0.85
C GLU A 178 -3.11 10.54 -2.16
N ILE A 179 -3.20 9.22 -2.37
CA ILE A 179 -2.77 8.62 -3.63
C ILE A 179 -3.68 9.06 -4.78
N GLY A 180 -5.00 9.08 -4.59
CA GLY A 180 -5.94 9.57 -5.62
C GLY A 180 -5.64 11.01 -6.02
N ASP A 181 -5.42 11.87 -5.03
CA ASP A 181 -5.03 13.27 -5.23
C ASP A 181 -3.66 13.41 -5.92
N ALA A 182 -2.71 12.49 -5.68
CA ALA A 182 -1.37 12.56 -6.24
C ALA A 182 -1.30 12.32 -7.76
N PHE A 183 -2.39 11.80 -8.36
CA PHE A 183 -2.52 11.61 -9.80
C PHE A 183 -3.19 12.78 -10.55
N MET A 184 -3.91 13.66 -9.84
CA MET A 184 -4.64 14.80 -10.40
C MET A 184 -3.75 16.05 -10.54
#